data_AF-A0A328NSV3-F1
#
_entry.id   AF-A0A328NSV3-F1
#
_cell.length_a   1.000
_cell.length_b   1.000
_cell.length_c   1.000
_cell.angle_alpha   90.00
_cell.angle_beta   90.00
_cell.angle_gamma   90.00
#
_symmetry.space_group_name_H-M   'P 1'
#
loop_
_entity.id
_entity.type
_entity.pdbx_description
1 polymer ?
#
loop_
_entity_poly.entity_id
_entity_poly.type
_entity_poly.pdbx_seq_one_letter_code
_entity_poly.pdbx_strand_id
1 'polypeptide(L)' 'MKTLVDLDDELLERARRELGTKTKKDTIHAALRLVAERSERLEAIRELLSIDRDWTGLLEDDKTPRGEQDAA' A
#
# COMPACT_ATOMS: atom_id res chain seq x y z
N MET A 1 8.02 -23.98 13.69
CA MET A 1 7.91 -23.74 15.14
C MET A 1 6.44 -23.84 15.55
N LYS A 2 6.15 -24.40 16.73
CA LYS A 2 4.80 -24.34 17.33
C LYS A 2 4.89 -23.44 18.55
N THR A 3 3.96 -22.52 18.67
CA THR A 3 3.89 -21.58 19.79
C THR A 3 2.50 -21.68 20.37
N LEU A 4 2.39 -21.80 21.68
CA LEU A 4 1.14 -21.65 22.41
C LEU A 4 0.91 -20.16 22.63
N VAL A 5 -0.23 -19.66 22.14
CA VAL A 5 -0.68 -18.28 22.31
C VAL A 5 -2.17 -18.32 22.62
N ASP A 6 -2.59 -17.48 23.56
CA ASP A 6 -4.01 -17.26 23.80
C ASP A 6 -4.56 -16.32 22.72
N LEU A 7 -5.71 -16.70 22.17
CA LEU A 7 -6.38 -15.98 21.09
C LEU A 7 -7.82 -15.73 21.48
N ASP A 8 -8.28 -14.52 21.19
CA ASP A 8 -9.69 -14.19 21.21
C ASP A 8 -10.39 -14.90 20.04
N ASP A 9 -11.29 -15.83 20.37
CA ASP A 9 -11.99 -16.64 19.38
C ASP A 9 -13.01 -15.83 18.56
N GLU A 10 -13.57 -14.75 19.10
CA GLU A 10 -14.51 -13.89 18.37
C GLU A 10 -13.76 -13.07 17.31
N LEU A 11 -12.61 -12.49 17.67
CA LEU A 11 -11.75 -11.79 16.73
C LEU A 11 -11.22 -12.73 15.65
N LEU A 12 -10.84 -13.95 16.03
CA LEU A 12 -10.36 -14.95 15.08
C LEU A 12 -11.45 -15.36 14.08
N GLU A 13 -12.69 -15.54 14.53
CA GLU A 13 -13.81 -15.87 13.64
C GLU A 13 -14.16 -14.72 12.71
N ARG A 14 -14.12 -13.47 13.19
CA ARG A 14 -14.30 -12.28 12.33
C ARG A 14 -13.23 -12.21 11.26
N ALA A 15 -11.95 -12.34 11.63
CA ALA A 15 -10.84 -12.37 10.69
C ALA A 15 -10.98 -13.54 9.70
N ARG A 16 -11.44 -14.70 10.15
CA ARG A 16 -11.66 -15.86 9.28
C ARG A 16 -12.69 -15.58 8.19
N ARG A 17 -13.80 -14.93 8.54
CA ARG A 17 -14.85 -14.52 7.60
C ARG A 17 -14.35 -13.48 6.60
N GLU A 18 -13.67 -12.44 7.08
CA GLU A 18 -13.11 -11.38 6.24
C GLU A 18 -12.05 -11.91 5.26
N LEU A 19 -11.19 -12.82 5.74
CA LEU A 19 -10.10 -13.39 4.95
C LEU A 19 -10.51 -14.63 4.13
N GLY A 20 -11.75 -15.13 4.29
CA GLY A 20 -12.24 -16.33 3.59
C GLY A 20 -11.48 -17.62 3.91
N THR A 21 -10.86 -17.71 5.09
CA THR A 21 -10.00 -18.83 5.47
C THR A 21 -10.78 -19.96 6.16
N LYS A 22 -10.22 -21.18 6.17
CA LYS A 22 -10.90 -22.37 6.71
C LYS A 22 -10.37 -22.80 8.06
N THR A 23 -9.08 -22.57 8.35
CA THR A 23 -8.44 -23.01 9.59
C THR A 23 -7.89 -21.84 10.37
N LYS A 24 -7.84 -21.96 11.71
CA LYS A 24 -7.24 -20.95 12.61
C LYS A 24 -5.82 -20.57 12.16
N LYS A 25 -5.02 -21.58 11.79
CA LYS A 25 -3.64 -21.39 11.29
C LYS A 25 -3.61 -20.54 10.02
N ASP A 26 -4.48 -20.83 9.06
CA ASP A 26 -4.50 -20.09 7.79
C ASP A 26 -4.94 -18.65 8.02
N THR A 27 -5.93 -18.44 8.90
CA THR A 27 -6.39 -17.10 9.30
C THR A 27 -5.26 -16.30 9.94
N ILE A 28 -4.54 -16.88 10.90
CA ILE A 28 -3.42 -16.23 11.61
C ILE A 28 -2.32 -15.87 10.61
N HIS A 29 -1.89 -16.80 9.76
CA HIS A 29 -0.84 -16.53 8.78
C HIS A 29 -1.25 -15.48 7.73
N ALA A 30 -2.50 -15.53 7.26
CA ALA A 30 -3.02 -14.55 6.30
C ALA A 30 -3.10 -13.15 6.93
N ALA A 31 -3.59 -13.05 8.17
CA ALA A 31 -3.65 -11.78 8.89
C ALA A 31 -2.24 -11.18 9.13
N LEU A 32 -1.28 -11.99 9.56
CA LEU A 32 0.10 -11.52 9.76
C LEU A 32 0.74 -11.04 8.46
N ARG A 33 0.54 -11.78 7.36
CA ARG A 33 1.03 -11.36 6.04
C ARG A 33 0.38 -10.05 5.59
N LEU A 34 -0.92 -9.90 5.76
CA LEU A 34 -1.64 -8.67 5.39
C LEU A 34 -1.08 -7.44 6.10
N VAL A 35 -0.75 -7.57 7.40
CA VAL A 35 -0.17 -6.48 8.19
C VAL A 35 1.27 -6.17 7.76
N ALA A 36 2.09 -7.20 7.50
CA ALA A 36 3.45 -7.01 7.01
C ALA A 36 3.48 -6.27 5.67
N GLU A 37 2.68 -6.74 4.68
CA GLU A 37 2.57 -6.11 3.36
C GLU A 37 1.98 -4.70 3.43
N ARG A 38 1.09 -4.43 4.40
CA ARG A 38 0.58 -3.07 4.64
C ARG A 38 1.69 -2.16 5.14
N SER A 39 2.56 -2.64 6.02
CA SER A 39 3.69 -1.87 6.54
C SER A 39 4.69 -1.54 5.43
N GLU A 40 5.01 -2.50 4.56
CA GLU A 40 5.90 -2.30 3.41
C GLU A 40 5.37 -1.21 2.47
N ARG A 41 4.06 -1.26 2.16
CA ARG A 41 3.40 -0.23 1.34
C ARG A 41 3.45 1.15 1.97
N LEU A 42 3.23 1.25 3.28
CA LEU A 42 3.29 2.53 3.99
C LEU A 42 4.71 3.10 4.03
N GLU A 43 5.71 2.24 4.18
CA GLU A 43 7.11 2.67 4.17
C GLU A 43 7.53 3.17 2.79
N ALA A 44 7.15 2.48 1.71
CA ALA A 44 7.37 2.95 0.35
C ALA A 44 6.73 4.33 0.07
N ILE A 45 5.52 4.56 0.59
CA ILE A 45 4.86 5.87 0.49
C ILE A 45 5.64 6.94 1.28
N ARG A 46 6.10 6.62 2.50
CA ARG A 46 6.90 7.55 3.29
C ARG A 46 8.21 7.90 2.61
N GLU A 47 8.89 6.91 2.05
CA GLU A 47 10.11 7.11 1.27
C GLU A 47 9.83 8.05 0.09
N LEU A 48 8.79 7.78 -0.70
CA LEU A 48 8.38 8.64 -1.82
C LEU A 48 8.10 10.09 -1.38
N LEU A 49 7.41 10.28 -0.26
CA LEU A 49 7.09 11.61 0.29
C LEU A 49 8.29 12.31 0.94
N SER A 50 9.31 11.55 1.36
CA SER A 50 10.54 12.10 1.93
C SER A 50 11.50 12.66 0.88
N ILE A 51 11.31 12.29 -0.40
CA ILE A 51 12.08 12.86 -1.49
C ILE A 51 11.62 14.31 -1.69
N ASP A 52 12.42 15.26 -1.17
CA ASP A 52 12.28 16.69 -1.44
C ASP A 52 12.63 16.95 -2.91
N ARG A 53 11.64 16.75 -3.79
CA ARG A 53 11.75 17.05 -5.21
C ARG A 53 10.89 18.25 -5.47
N ASP A 54 11.51 19.30 -5.98
CA ASP A 54 10.77 20.41 -6.55
C ASP A 54 10.15 19.94 -7.87
N TRP A 55 8.90 19.45 -7.78
CA TRP A 55 8.11 19.06 -8.95
C TRP A 55 7.55 20.27 -9.69
N THR A 56 7.62 21.48 -9.13
CA THR A 56 7.06 22.68 -9.76
C THR A 56 7.91 23.15 -10.94
N GLY A 57 9.24 22.99 -10.87
CA GLY A 57 10.14 23.26 -12.00
C GLY A 57 10.00 22.31 -13.20
N LEU A 58 9.35 21.14 -13.05
CA LEU A 58 9.11 20.19 -14.17
C LEU A 58 7.89 20.56 -15.01
N LEU A 59 7.01 21.44 -14.52
CA LEU A 59 5.80 21.87 -15.23
C LEU A 59 5.99 23.17 -16.01
N GLU A 60 7.14 23.83 -15.87
CA GLU A 60 7.45 25.09 -16.56
C GLU A 60 7.79 24.89 -18.05
N ASP A 61 8.23 23.69 -18.44
CA ASP A 61 8.65 23.39 -19.82
C ASP A 61 7.53 22.91 -20.77
N ASP A 62 6.32 22.59 -20.27
CA ASP A 62 5.26 21.94 -21.09
C ASP A 62 3.89 22.64 -21.05
N LYS A 63 3.87 23.98 -21.12
CA LYS A 63 2.60 24.70 -21.35
C LYS A 63 2.72 25.85 -22.34
N THR A 64 3.09 25.54 -23.59
CA THR A 64 2.48 26.20 -24.75
C THR A 64 2.55 25.26 -25.96
N PRO A 65 1.42 24.77 -26.49
CA PRO A 65 1.40 24.35 -27.88
C PRO A 65 1.80 25.57 -28.70
N ARG A 66 2.88 25.47 -29.48
CA ARG A 66 3.23 26.47 -30.49
C ARG A 66 2.19 26.39 -31.62
N GLY A 67 1.00 26.89 -31.35
CA GLY A 67 0.03 27.25 -32.37
C GLY A 67 0.46 28.58 -32.99
N GLU A 68 0.36 28.66 -34.31
CA GLU A 68 0.50 29.88 -35.12
C GLU A 68 1.92 30.47 -35.21
N GLN A 69 2.72 29.89 -36.09
CA GLN A 69 3.68 30.62 -36.92
C GLN A 69 4.17 29.66 -37.99
N ASP A 70 3.36 29.49 -39.04
CA ASP A 70 3.76 29.20 -40.42
C ASP A 70 2.48 29.22 -41.28
N ALA A 71 1.86 30.40 -41.29
CA ALA A 71 0.96 30.83 -42.34
C ALA A 71 1.62 32.05 -43.00
N ALA A 72 2.44 31.79 -44.01
CA ALA A 72 2.89 32.75 -45.02
C ALA A 72 3.39 32.00 -46.25
#